data_AF-A0A2W4QN17-F1
#
_entry.id   AF-A0A2W4QN17-F1
#
_cell.length_a   1.000
_cell.length_b   1.000
_cell.length_c   1.000
_cell.angle_alpha   90.00
_cell.angle_beta   90.00
_cell.angle_gamma   90.00
#
_symmetry.space_group_name_H-M   'P 1'
#
loop_
_entity.id
_entity.type
_entity.pdbx_description
1 polymer ?
#
loop_
_entity_poly.entity_id
_entity_poly.type
_entity_poly.pdbx_seq_one_letter_code
_entity_poly.pdbx_strand_id
1 'polypeptide(L)'
;SIPPSRRGQGLSRVMVEAMVKLAADHGFGNLIAPVRPNQMHRYPLTPVERYARWTNDDGAPFDAWMRVHWRLGAEIVKPCPRSMRIEGSVQQWQDWTGMRFPETGDYIVPGALAPVRIEREADRGIYVEPNVWMRHRIGD
;
A
#
# COMPACT_ATOMS: atom_id res chain seq x y z
N SER A 1 -9.56 7.20 0.95
CA SER A 1 -10.10 5.82 1.05
C SER A 1 -11.54 5.78 0.59
N ILE A 2 -11.97 4.68 -0.04
CA ILE A 2 -13.37 4.43 -0.38
C ILE A 2 -14.01 3.53 0.69
N PRO A 3 -15.11 3.94 1.33
CA PRO A 3 -15.84 3.11 2.28
C PRO A 3 -16.23 1.74 1.68
N PRO A 4 -16.21 0.64 2.45
CA PRO A 4 -16.55 -0.69 1.94
C PRO A 4 -17.85 -0.75 1.12
N SER A 5 -18.91 -0.09 1.60
CA SER A 5 -20.23 0.00 0.93
C SER A 5 -20.22 0.74 -0.41
N ARG A 6 -19.13 1.43 -0.76
CA ARG A 6 -18.98 2.22 -1.99
C ARG A 6 -17.87 1.68 -2.91
N ARG A 7 -17.25 0.56 -2.55
CA ARG A 7 -16.23 -0.10 -3.39
C ARG A 7 -16.88 -0.73 -4.62
N GLY A 8 -16.10 -0.91 -5.69
CA GLY A 8 -16.59 -1.48 -6.96
C GLY A 8 -17.36 -0.52 -7.86
N GLN A 9 -17.67 0.69 -7.40
CA GLN A 9 -18.46 1.69 -8.14
C GLN A 9 -17.60 2.65 -8.99
N GLY A 10 -16.33 2.32 -9.24
CA GLY A 10 -15.43 3.17 -10.03
C GLY A 10 -14.96 4.47 -9.35
N LEU A 11 -15.39 4.77 -8.12
CA LEU A 11 -15.07 6.04 -7.43
C LEU A 11 -13.58 6.33 -7.28
N SER A 12 -12.76 5.30 -7.09
CA SER A 12 -11.31 5.51 -6.97
C SER A 12 -10.69 6.05 -8.25
N ARG A 13 -11.22 5.66 -9.42
CA ARG A 13 -10.79 6.19 -10.72
C ARG A 13 -11.15 7.67 -10.82
N VAL A 14 -12.40 8.02 -10.50
CA VAL A 14 -12.90 9.41 -10.51
C VAL A 14 -12.04 10.31 -9.63
N MET A 15 -11.66 9.84 -8.44
CA MET A 15 -10.79 10.61 -7.54
C MET A 15 -9.38 10.83 -8.12
N VAL A 16 -8.77 9.81 -8.74
CA VAL A 16 -7.43 9.95 -9.34
C VAL A 16 -7.49 10.86 -10.56
N GLU A 17 -8.51 10.74 -11.42
CA GLU A 17 -8.73 11.64 -12.56
C GLU A 17 -8.89 13.10 -12.09
N ALA A 18 -9.63 13.34 -11.01
CA ALA A 18 -9.76 14.68 -10.44
C ALA A 18 -8.43 15.24 -9.92
N MET A 19 -7.58 14.40 -9.30
CA MET A 19 -6.24 14.82 -8.86
C MET A 19 -5.32 15.14 -10.04
N VAL A 20 -5.34 14.32 -11.09
CA VAL A 20 -4.60 14.54 -12.34
C VAL A 20 -5.04 15.85 -13.00
N LYS A 21 -6.35 16.07 -13.11
CA LYS A 21 -6.91 17.32 -13.65
C LYS A 21 -6.48 18.53 -12.81
N LEU A 22 -6.57 18.44 -11.48
CA LEU A 22 -6.16 19.52 -10.59
C LEU A 22 -4.68 19.87 -10.77
N ALA A 23 -3.82 18.86 -10.95
CA ALA A 23 -2.41 19.06 -11.21
C ALA A 23 -2.19 19.80 -12.54
N ALA A 24 -2.94 19.43 -13.59
CA ALA A 24 -2.90 20.08 -14.90
C ALA A 24 -3.38 21.54 -14.84
N ASP A 25 -4.50 21.79 -14.17
CA ASP A 25 -5.10 23.13 -14.03
C ASP A 25 -4.13 24.11 -13.33
N HIS A 26 -3.21 23.61 -12.50
CA HIS A 26 -2.20 24.39 -11.80
C HIS A 26 -0.82 24.40 -12.49
N GLY A 27 -0.70 23.83 -13.69
CA GLY A 27 0.53 23.84 -14.47
C GLY A 27 1.64 22.95 -13.91
N PHE A 28 1.33 21.97 -13.06
CA PHE A 28 2.32 20.98 -12.61
C PHE A 28 2.59 19.96 -13.72
N GLY A 29 3.85 19.59 -13.94
CA GLY A 29 4.22 18.59 -14.96
C GLY A 29 4.12 17.13 -14.48
N ASN A 30 3.93 16.90 -13.19
CA ASN A 30 3.87 15.55 -12.62
C ASN A 30 2.96 15.49 -11.39
N LEU A 31 2.26 14.37 -11.23
CA LEU A 31 1.59 13.97 -9.98
C LEU A 31 2.23 12.68 -9.48
N ILE A 32 2.83 12.73 -8.29
CA ILE A 32 3.44 11.57 -7.63
C ILE A 32 2.50 11.03 -6.55
N ALA A 33 2.17 9.74 -6.63
CA ALA A 33 1.27 9.07 -5.71
C ALA A 33 2.00 7.97 -4.91
N PRO A 34 1.96 7.99 -3.56
CA PRO A 34 2.33 6.85 -2.73
C PRO A 34 1.21 5.82 -2.75
N VAL A 35 1.29 4.85 -3.65
CA VAL A 35 0.26 3.81 -3.82
C VAL A 35 0.52 2.69 -2.82
N ARG A 36 -0.41 2.48 -1.88
CA ARG A 36 -0.42 1.33 -0.96
C ARG A 36 -1.06 0.13 -1.67
N PRO A 37 -0.32 -0.93 -2.08
CA PRO A 37 -0.88 -2.03 -2.84
C PRO A 37 -1.90 -2.81 -1.98
N ASN A 38 -3.17 -2.73 -2.35
CA ASN A 38 -4.27 -3.11 -1.46
C ASN A 38 -4.51 -4.63 -1.40
N GLN A 39 -3.93 -5.40 -2.30
CA GLN A 39 -3.99 -6.87 -2.33
C GLN A 39 -2.71 -7.53 -1.80
N MET A 40 -1.65 -6.76 -1.54
CA MET A 40 -0.38 -7.29 -1.03
C MET A 40 -0.51 -7.96 0.35
N HIS A 41 -1.53 -7.61 1.15
CA HIS A 41 -1.84 -8.31 2.41
C HIS A 41 -2.11 -9.81 2.25
N ARG A 42 -2.41 -10.29 1.02
CA ARG A 42 -2.55 -11.71 0.70
C ARG A 42 -1.21 -12.43 0.50
N TYR A 43 -0.13 -11.65 0.34
CA TYR A 43 1.23 -12.13 0.11
C TYR A 43 2.24 -11.39 1.02
N PRO A 44 1.99 -11.33 2.35
CA PRO A 44 2.73 -10.44 3.25
C PRO A 44 4.21 -10.82 3.42
N LEU A 45 4.59 -12.05 3.06
CA LEU A 45 5.98 -12.52 3.08
C LEU A 45 6.77 -12.12 1.82
N THR A 46 6.10 -11.61 0.79
CA THR A 46 6.74 -11.17 -0.44
C THR A 46 7.25 -9.73 -0.27
N PRO A 47 8.54 -9.45 -0.49
CA PRO A 47 9.06 -8.09 -0.51
C PRO A 47 8.36 -7.25 -1.58
N VAL A 48 8.04 -6.00 -1.25
CA VAL A 48 7.30 -5.09 -2.13
C VAL A 48 7.98 -4.90 -3.49
N GLU A 49 9.31 -4.99 -3.54
CA GLU A 49 10.09 -4.86 -4.77
C GLU A 49 9.76 -5.98 -5.75
N ARG A 50 9.55 -7.21 -5.26
CA ARG A 50 9.12 -8.33 -6.10
C ARG A 50 7.64 -8.22 -6.42
N TYR A 51 6.81 -7.93 -5.43
CA TYR A 51 5.36 -7.81 -5.59
C TYR A 51 4.97 -6.75 -6.63
N ALA A 52 5.63 -5.57 -6.60
CA ALA A 52 5.36 -4.47 -7.51
C ALA A 52 5.64 -4.80 -8.99
N ARG A 53 6.42 -5.86 -9.26
CA ARG A 53 6.74 -6.35 -10.60
C ARG A 53 5.77 -7.43 -11.10
N TRP A 54 4.87 -7.93 -10.26
CA TRP A 54 3.91 -8.95 -10.67
C TRP A 54 2.88 -8.33 -11.62
N THR A 55 2.52 -9.09 -12.66
CA THR A 55 1.50 -8.73 -13.64
C THR A 55 0.41 -9.80 -13.69
N ASN A 56 -0.77 -9.43 -14.17
CA ASN A 56 -1.78 -10.40 -14.59
C ASN A 56 -1.49 -10.91 -16.01
N ASP A 57 -2.35 -11.79 -16.53
CA ASP A 57 -2.21 -12.40 -17.87
C ASP A 57 -2.26 -11.35 -19.01
N ASP A 58 -2.85 -10.18 -18.76
CA ASP A 58 -2.90 -9.07 -19.72
C ASP A 58 -1.67 -8.15 -19.65
N GLY A 59 -0.67 -8.48 -18.82
CA GLY A 59 0.53 -7.66 -18.60
C GLY A 59 0.31 -6.39 -17.75
N ALA A 60 -0.90 -6.17 -17.22
CA ALA A 60 -1.17 -5.08 -16.29
C ALA A 60 -0.67 -5.43 -14.87
N PRO A 61 -0.41 -4.45 -13.98
CA PRO A 61 -0.02 -4.75 -12.60
C PRO A 61 -0.95 -5.76 -11.91
N PHE A 62 -0.38 -6.67 -11.11
CA PHE A 62 -1.17 -7.70 -10.43
C PHE A 62 -2.10 -7.10 -9.35
N ASP A 63 -1.68 -6.04 -8.67
CA ASP A 63 -2.47 -5.37 -7.63
C ASP A 63 -3.56 -4.47 -8.23
N ALA A 64 -4.80 -4.64 -7.75
CA ALA A 64 -5.94 -3.91 -8.25
C ALA A 64 -5.84 -2.40 -8.07
N TRP A 65 -5.23 -1.91 -6.99
CA TRP A 65 -5.08 -0.47 -6.78
C TRP A 65 -4.00 0.13 -7.66
N MET A 66 -2.87 -0.56 -7.80
CA MET A 66 -1.83 -0.17 -8.76
C MET A 66 -2.37 -0.14 -10.20
N ARG A 67 -3.23 -1.09 -10.59
CA ARG A 67 -3.86 -1.08 -11.92
C ARG A 67 -4.72 0.15 -12.18
N VAL A 68 -5.39 0.72 -11.18
CA VAL A 68 -6.19 1.93 -11.40
C VAL A 68 -5.29 3.08 -11.83
N HIS A 69 -4.16 3.27 -11.15
CA HIS A 69 -3.16 4.27 -11.53
C HIS A 69 -2.57 3.98 -12.90
N TRP A 70 -2.15 2.73 -13.15
CA TRP A 70 -1.57 2.33 -14.43
C TRP A 70 -2.50 2.55 -15.62
N ARG A 71 -3.79 2.22 -15.49
CA ARG A 71 -4.81 2.47 -16.54
C ARG A 71 -5.01 3.94 -16.87
N LEU A 72 -4.64 4.83 -15.95
CA LEU A 72 -4.69 6.27 -16.13
C LEU A 72 -3.33 6.84 -16.60
N GLY A 73 -2.43 5.98 -17.07
CA GLY A 73 -1.13 6.38 -17.63
C GLY A 73 0.00 6.47 -16.59
N ALA A 74 -0.24 6.08 -15.34
CA ALA A 74 0.82 6.11 -14.33
C ALA A 74 1.85 5.01 -14.54
N GLU A 75 3.09 5.36 -14.26
CA GLU A 75 4.25 4.46 -14.30
C GLU A 75 4.78 4.24 -12.88
N ILE A 76 5.29 3.04 -12.60
CA ILE A 76 5.96 2.73 -11.34
C ILE A 76 7.32 3.44 -11.36
N VAL A 77 7.55 4.33 -10.39
CA VAL A 77 8.86 4.99 -10.20
C VAL A 77 9.79 4.08 -9.43
N LYS A 78 9.37 3.68 -8.21
CA LYS A 78 10.10 2.71 -7.38
C LYS A 78 9.24 2.16 -6.24
N PRO A 79 9.48 0.92 -5.81
CA PRO A 79 8.99 0.44 -4.52
C PRO A 79 9.63 1.22 -3.35
N CYS A 80 8.91 1.36 -2.25
CA CYS A 80 9.40 1.92 -0.99
C CYS A 80 9.14 0.93 0.15
N PRO A 81 10.14 0.11 0.54
CA PRO A 81 9.94 -0.94 1.54
C PRO A 81 9.63 -0.42 2.94
N ARG A 82 10.04 0.83 3.23
CA ARG A 82 9.90 1.47 4.53
C ARG A 82 9.17 2.81 4.38
N SER A 83 7.88 2.74 4.07
CA SER A 83 7.05 3.95 3.86
C SER A 83 6.50 4.51 5.16
N MET A 84 6.13 3.64 6.10
CA MET A 84 5.52 4.04 7.36
C MET A 84 5.95 3.06 8.44
N ARG A 85 6.25 3.56 9.64
CA ARG A 85 6.62 2.75 10.80
C ARG A 85 5.62 3.01 11.91
N ILE A 86 5.04 1.93 12.43
CA ILE A 86 4.13 1.95 13.57
C ILE A 86 4.76 1.12 14.67
N GLU A 87 4.80 1.67 15.88
CA GLU A 87 5.35 1.03 17.06
C GLU A 87 4.36 1.12 18.20
N GLY A 88 4.39 0.11 19.08
CA GLY A 88 3.58 0.04 20.28
C GLY A 88 4.06 -1.08 21.18
N SER A 89 3.56 -1.12 22.41
CA SER A 89 3.80 -2.24 23.32
C SER A 89 3.13 -3.52 22.82
N VAL A 90 3.51 -4.68 23.37
CA VAL A 90 2.85 -5.94 23.03
C VAL A 90 1.36 -5.84 23.34
N GLN A 91 0.99 -5.23 24.46
CA GLN A 91 -0.42 -5.03 24.82
C GLN A 91 -1.17 -4.17 23.80
N GLN A 92 -0.60 -3.03 23.36
CA GLN A 92 -1.23 -2.17 22.35
C GLN A 92 -1.47 -2.94 21.04
N TRP A 93 -0.51 -3.75 20.61
CA TRP A 93 -0.69 -4.59 19.43
C TRP A 93 -1.80 -5.63 19.62
N GLN A 94 -1.92 -6.26 20.80
CA GLN A 94 -3.02 -7.18 21.07
C GLN A 94 -4.37 -6.46 21.02
N ASP A 95 -4.46 -5.26 21.56
CA ASP A 95 -5.68 -4.45 21.55
C ASP A 95 -6.07 -4.02 20.12
N TRP A 96 -5.09 -3.60 19.31
CA TRP A 96 -5.33 -3.17 17.93
C TRP A 96 -5.74 -4.32 16.99
N THR A 97 -5.18 -5.51 17.22
CA THR A 97 -5.30 -6.64 16.27
C THR A 97 -6.28 -7.72 16.73
N GLY A 98 -6.60 -7.77 18.03
CA GLY A 98 -7.32 -8.88 18.65
C GLY A 98 -6.51 -10.19 18.69
N MET A 99 -5.24 -10.17 18.29
CA MET A 99 -4.36 -11.34 18.32
C MET A 99 -3.63 -11.45 19.66
N ARG A 100 -3.13 -12.64 19.98
CA ARG A 100 -2.15 -12.83 21.06
C ARG A 100 -0.76 -12.99 20.46
N PHE A 101 0.24 -12.45 21.16
CA PHE A 101 1.65 -12.56 20.78
C PHE A 101 2.44 -13.19 21.91
N PRO A 102 2.41 -14.53 22.08
CA PRO A 102 3.05 -15.20 23.21
C PRO A 102 4.59 -15.17 23.12
N GLU A 103 5.14 -15.16 21.91
CA GLU A 103 6.57 -15.30 21.64
C GLU A 103 7.14 -14.12 20.83
N THR A 104 8.44 -13.88 20.96
CA THR A 104 9.20 -12.99 20.08
C THR A 104 9.27 -13.58 18.68
N GLY A 105 8.85 -12.84 17.65
CA GLY A 105 8.66 -13.41 16.32
C GLY A 105 8.04 -12.45 15.32
N ASP A 106 7.96 -12.88 14.07
CA ASP A 106 7.22 -12.19 13.02
C ASP A 106 5.81 -12.78 12.93
N TYR A 107 4.80 -11.92 13.04
CA TYR A 107 3.39 -12.31 12.99
C TYR A 107 2.70 -11.75 11.76
N ILE A 108 1.93 -12.59 11.09
CA ILE A 108 1.05 -12.16 9.99
C ILE A 108 -0.23 -11.60 10.58
N VAL A 109 -0.31 -10.27 10.63
CA VAL A 109 -1.50 -9.55 11.09
C VAL A 109 -2.46 -9.36 9.91
N PRO A 110 -3.76 -9.72 10.03
CA PRO A 110 -4.74 -9.53 8.97
C PRO A 110 -4.78 -8.09 8.45
N GLY A 111 -4.59 -7.92 7.14
CA GLY A 111 -4.64 -6.61 6.46
C GLY A 111 -3.33 -5.83 6.45
N ALA A 112 -2.33 -6.24 7.23
CA ALA A 112 -0.98 -5.72 7.14
C ALA A 112 -0.32 -6.20 5.83
N LEU A 113 0.46 -5.32 5.20
CA LEU A 113 1.18 -5.64 3.96
C LEU A 113 2.51 -6.36 4.16
N ALA A 114 2.98 -6.42 5.41
CA ALA A 114 4.21 -7.08 5.83
C ALA A 114 4.02 -7.63 7.26
N PRO A 115 4.87 -8.54 7.73
CA PRO A 115 4.79 -9.04 9.10
C PRO A 115 4.99 -7.93 10.14
N VAL A 116 4.36 -8.09 11.29
CA VAL A 116 4.65 -7.30 12.50
C VAL A 116 5.69 -8.06 13.31
N ARG A 117 6.83 -7.41 13.59
CA ARG A 117 7.87 -7.96 14.46
C ARG A 117 7.49 -7.70 15.90
N ILE A 118 7.33 -8.75 16.69
CA ILE A 118 7.13 -8.67 18.14
C ILE A 118 8.41 -9.07 18.87
N GLU A 119 8.77 -8.28 19.88
CA GLU A 119 9.90 -8.47 20.79
C GLU A 119 9.36 -8.43 22.23
N ARG A 120 9.16 -9.61 22.84
CA ARG A 120 8.55 -9.77 24.16
C ARG A 120 9.41 -9.21 25.28
N GLU A 121 10.71 -9.46 25.24
CA GLU A 121 11.66 -9.02 26.26
C GLU A 121 11.76 -7.49 26.33
N ALA A 122 11.56 -6.82 25.18
CA ALA A 122 11.58 -5.36 25.06
C ALA A 122 10.19 -4.71 25.18
N ASP A 123 9.14 -5.51 25.41
CA ASP A 123 7.72 -5.10 25.33
C ASP A 123 7.42 -4.22 24.11
N ARG A 124 7.79 -4.69 22.92
CA ARG A 124 7.74 -3.88 21.70
C ARG A 124 7.22 -4.67 20.51
N GLY A 125 6.31 -4.07 19.75
CA GLY A 125 5.94 -4.52 18.41
C GLY A 125 6.21 -3.43 17.39
N ILE A 126 6.78 -3.82 16.24
CA ILE A 126 7.16 -2.91 15.16
C ILE A 126 6.54 -3.40 13.87
N TYR A 127 5.80 -2.52 13.21
CA TYR A 127 5.30 -2.72 11.86
C TYR A 127 5.93 -1.70 10.91
N VAL A 128 6.48 -2.18 9.80
CA VAL A 128 7.01 -1.34 8.74
C VAL A 128 6.21 -1.62 7.47
N GLU A 129 5.37 -0.67 7.08
CA GLU A 129 4.51 -0.79 5.91
C GLU A 129 5.26 -0.32 4.64
N PRO A 130 5.21 -1.11 3.55
CA PRO A 130 5.69 -0.69 2.25
C PRO A 130 4.66 0.13 1.45
N ASN A 131 5.15 0.91 0.49
CA ASN A 131 4.34 1.50 -0.57
C ASN A 131 5.02 1.33 -1.95
N VAL A 132 4.35 1.77 -3.01
CA VAL A 132 4.93 1.92 -4.35
C VAL A 132 4.71 3.35 -4.83
N TRP A 133 5.78 4.05 -5.18
CA TRP A 133 5.70 5.37 -5.81
C TRP A 133 5.30 5.22 -7.27
N MET A 134 4.18 5.82 -7.66
CA MET A 134 3.73 5.88 -9.04
C MET A 134 3.63 7.33 -9.52
N ARG A 135 3.98 7.59 -10.77
CA ARG A 135 3.99 8.91 -11.39
C ARG A 135 2.98 8.96 -12.52
N HIS A 136 2.12 9.97 -12.48
CA HIS A 136 1.39 10.45 -13.66
C HIS A 136 2.17 11.62 -14.24
N ARG A 137 2.51 11.55 -15.53
CA ARG A 137 2.96 12.73 -16.29
C ARG A 137 1.73 13.60 -16.58
N ILE A 138 1.89 14.91 -16.45
CA ILE A 138 0.80 15.88 -16.59
C ILE A 138 1.20 16.87 -17.68
N GLY A 139 0.32 17.06 -18.66
CA GLY A 139 0.68 17.68 -19.94
C GLY A 139 1.28 16.65 -20.91
N ASP A 140 1.57 17.10 -22.14
CA ASP A 140 2.25 16.30 -23.17
C ASP A 140 3.73 16.02 -22.80
#